data_AF-A0A6N7ENX9-F1
#
_entry.id   AF-A0A6N7ENX9-F1
#
_cell.length_a   1.000
_cell.length_b   1.000
_cell.length_c   1.000
_cell.angle_alpha   90.00
_cell.angle_beta   90.00
_cell.angle_gamma   90.00
#
_symmetry.space_group_name_H-M   'P 1'
#
loop_
_entity.id
_entity.type
_entity.pdbx_description
1 polymer ?
#
loop_
_entity_poly.entity_id
_entity_poly.type
_entity_poly.pdbx_seq_one_letter_code
_entity_poly.pdbx_strand_id
1 'polypeptide(L)'
;ADGSPLRRAAVRETALPALAAALGPGVVEALGRTAAQLTRDADLLETLAEELLATALRPERVTRREGGDIELDVEVLAAAHPALRSRALRAAAVRAGAAAGALAAVHVAELDALVVGFHGQGPIPLPGGIVAARRCGRLTLGSAG
;
A
#
# COMPACT_ATOMS: atom_id res chain seq x y z
N ALA A 1 5.30 30.30 -8.26
CA ALA A 1 3.97 29.73 -8.60
C ALA A 1 3.70 30.08 -10.05
N ASP A 2 3.36 29.11 -10.87
CA ASP A 2 3.27 29.21 -12.34
C ASP A 2 1.98 29.91 -12.84
N GLY A 3 1.23 30.55 -11.95
CA GLY A 3 -0.02 31.26 -12.29
C GLY A 3 -1.19 30.33 -12.66
N SER A 4 -0.99 29.00 -12.62
CA SER A 4 -2.08 28.05 -12.81
C SER A 4 -3.04 28.10 -11.60
N PRO A 5 -4.37 28.03 -11.83
CA PRO A 5 -5.32 27.91 -10.72
C PRO A 5 -4.94 26.71 -9.87
N LEU A 6 -5.05 26.85 -8.54
CA LEU A 6 -4.87 25.74 -7.60
C LEU A 6 -5.64 24.52 -8.13
N ARG A 7 -5.02 23.34 -8.15
CA ARG A 7 -5.58 22.13 -8.81
C ARG A 7 -7.06 21.87 -8.49
N ARG A 8 -7.49 22.17 -7.25
CA ARG A 8 -8.89 22.07 -6.82
C ARG A 8 -9.82 23.10 -7.48
N ALA A 9 -9.39 24.35 -7.64
CA ALA A 9 -10.15 25.39 -8.35
C ALA A 9 -10.30 25.03 -9.83
N ALA A 10 -9.21 24.59 -10.49
CA ALA A 10 -9.25 24.13 -11.88
C ALA A 10 -10.25 22.97 -12.10
N VAL A 11 -10.29 22.00 -11.18
CA VAL A 11 -11.27 20.91 -11.23
C VAL A 11 -12.71 21.43 -11.10
N ARG A 12 -12.96 22.30 -10.12
CA ARG A 12 -14.31 22.81 -9.84
C ARG A 12 -14.83 23.73 -10.93
N GLU A 13 -13.99 24.61 -11.45
CA GLU A 13 -14.39 25.69 -12.36
C GLU A 13 -14.28 25.28 -13.83
N THR A 14 -13.49 24.25 -14.17
CA THR A 14 -13.29 23.84 -15.57
C THR A 14 -13.69 22.39 -15.81
N ALA A 15 -13.16 21.44 -15.05
CA ALA A 15 -13.36 20.01 -15.34
C ALA A 15 -14.79 19.52 -15.04
N LEU A 16 -15.34 19.83 -13.86
CA LEU A 16 -16.71 19.41 -13.50
C LEU A 16 -17.78 20.01 -14.41
N PRO A 17 -17.74 21.31 -14.76
CA PRO A 17 -18.68 21.88 -15.73
C PRO A 17 -18.59 21.22 -17.12
N ALA A 18 -17.39 20.91 -17.60
CA ALA A 18 -17.21 20.22 -18.88
C ALA A 18 -17.82 18.81 -18.87
N LEU A 19 -17.64 18.07 -17.76
CA LEU A 19 -18.27 16.75 -17.59
C LEU A 19 -19.80 16.85 -17.55
N ALA A 20 -20.35 17.82 -16.83
CA ALA A 20 -21.80 18.03 -16.75
C ALA A 20 -22.41 18.43 -18.12
N ALA A 21 -21.69 19.24 -18.90
CA ALA A 21 -22.11 19.61 -20.25
C ALA A 21 -22.12 18.40 -21.22
N ALA A 22 -21.15 17.48 -21.09
CA ALA A 22 -21.04 16.31 -21.96
C ALA A 22 -21.97 15.15 -21.58
N LEU A 23 -22.21 14.93 -20.28
CA LEU A 23 -22.88 13.73 -19.75
C LEU A 23 -24.24 14.02 -19.10
N GLY A 24 -24.59 15.30 -18.94
CA GLY A 24 -25.81 15.75 -18.29
C GLY A 24 -25.63 16.15 -16.82
N PRO A 25 -26.63 16.83 -16.24
CA PRO A 25 -26.50 17.53 -14.96
C PRO A 25 -26.28 16.61 -13.76
N GLY A 26 -26.69 15.33 -13.82
CA GLY A 26 -26.60 14.39 -12.69
C GLY A 26 -25.24 13.69 -12.50
N VAL A 27 -24.26 13.97 -13.37
CA VAL A 27 -22.96 13.28 -13.34
C VAL A 27 -22.16 13.61 -12.07
N VAL A 28 -22.22 14.85 -11.60
CA VAL A 28 -21.44 15.28 -10.43
C VAL A 28 -21.95 14.59 -9.16
N GLU A 29 -23.27 14.51 -8.98
CA GLU A 29 -23.89 13.80 -7.86
C GLU A 29 -23.65 12.29 -7.95
N ALA A 30 -23.72 11.71 -9.15
CA ALA A 30 -23.40 10.29 -9.35
C ALA A 30 -21.96 9.98 -8.96
N LEU A 31 -20.99 10.80 -9.40
CA LEU A 31 -19.58 10.69 -9.00
C LEU A 31 -19.41 10.84 -7.49
N GLY A 32 -20.12 11.79 -6.87
CA GLY A 32 -20.12 11.97 -5.42
C GLY A 32 -20.60 10.72 -4.66
N ARG A 33 -21.69 10.09 -5.12
CA ARG A 33 -22.19 8.83 -4.53
C ARG A 33 -21.20 7.68 -4.71
N THR A 34 -20.61 7.54 -5.90
CA THR A 34 -19.58 6.52 -6.17
C THR A 34 -18.35 6.74 -5.29
N ALA A 35 -17.87 7.97 -5.15
CA ALA A 35 -16.75 8.30 -4.27
C ALA A 35 -17.06 7.92 -2.82
N ALA A 36 -18.25 8.23 -2.31
CA ALA A 36 -18.68 7.86 -0.96
C ALA A 36 -18.80 6.35 -0.75
N GLN A 37 -19.12 5.58 -1.80
CA GLN A 37 -19.08 4.11 -1.74
C GLN A 37 -17.64 3.62 -1.70
N LEU A 38 -16.78 4.09 -2.60
CA LEU A 38 -15.37 3.69 -2.67
C LEU A 38 -14.59 4.05 -1.41
N THR A 39 -14.93 5.16 -0.73
CA THR A 39 -14.33 5.49 0.58
C THR A 39 -14.66 4.42 1.63
N ARG A 40 -15.93 4.02 1.75
CA ARG A 40 -16.33 2.97 2.70
C ARG A 40 -15.70 1.62 2.37
N ASP A 41 -15.61 1.28 1.09
CA ASP A 41 -14.94 0.05 0.64
C ASP A 41 -13.43 0.11 0.95
N ALA A 42 -12.78 1.26 0.75
CA ALA A 42 -11.37 1.46 1.06
C ALA A 42 -11.09 1.33 2.56
N ASP A 43 -11.94 1.93 3.42
CA ASP A 43 -11.82 1.84 4.87
C ASP A 43 -11.91 0.39 5.35
N LEU A 44 -12.89 -0.37 4.86
CA LEU A 44 -13.03 -1.79 5.16
C LEU A 44 -11.81 -2.61 4.70
N LEU A 45 -11.34 -2.37 3.47
CA LEU A 45 -10.17 -3.07 2.92
C LEU A 45 -8.89 -2.77 3.71
N GLU A 46 -8.75 -1.56 4.26
CA GLU A 46 -7.61 -1.22 5.12
C GLU A 46 -7.70 -1.97 6.45
N THR A 47 -8.87 -2.01 7.10
CA THR A 47 -9.08 -2.81 8.32
C THR A 47 -8.75 -4.29 8.10
N LEU A 48 -9.29 -4.89 7.04
CA LEU A 48 -9.00 -6.30 6.71
C LEU A 48 -7.53 -6.55 6.39
N ALA A 49 -6.83 -5.56 5.81
CA ALA A 49 -5.41 -5.66 5.55
C ALA A 49 -4.56 -5.55 6.82
N GLU A 50 -4.97 -4.73 7.79
CA GLU A 50 -4.34 -4.66 9.11
C GLU A 50 -4.54 -5.97 9.90
N GLU A 51 -5.73 -6.57 9.83
CA GLU A 51 -6.01 -7.90 10.42
C GLU A 51 -5.16 -9.01 9.79
N LEU A 52 -5.06 -9.01 8.45
CA LEU A 52 -4.17 -9.92 7.71
C LEU A 52 -2.72 -9.72 8.14
N LEU A 53 -2.25 -8.48 8.24
CA LEU A 53 -0.90 -8.17 8.69
C LEU A 53 -0.69 -8.68 10.12
N ALA A 54 -1.63 -8.44 11.03
CA ALA A 54 -1.57 -8.92 12.40
C ALA A 54 -1.46 -10.45 12.48
N THR A 55 -2.20 -11.16 11.62
CA THR A 55 -2.16 -12.62 11.51
C THR A 55 -0.84 -13.13 10.92
N ALA A 56 -0.29 -12.43 9.94
CA ALA A 56 0.96 -12.80 9.28
C ALA A 56 2.20 -12.51 10.14
N LEU A 57 2.12 -11.58 11.09
CA LEU A 57 3.25 -11.26 11.98
C LEU A 57 3.70 -12.47 12.77
N ARG A 58 4.99 -12.77 12.66
CA ARG A 58 5.65 -13.74 13.53
C ARG A 58 6.18 -13.02 14.77
N PRO A 59 6.08 -13.63 15.97
CA PRO A 59 6.67 -13.04 17.18
C PRO A 59 8.17 -12.84 16.97
N GLU A 60 8.69 -11.66 17.30
CA GLU A 60 10.11 -11.32 17.20
C GLU A 60 10.97 -12.41 17.86
N ARG A 61 11.80 -13.08 17.07
CA ARG A 61 12.99 -13.72 17.63
C ARG A 61 13.93 -12.59 18.00
N VAL A 62 13.86 -12.14 19.25
CA VAL A 62 14.71 -11.15 19.93
C VAL A 62 16.09 -10.99 19.27
N THR A 63 16.18 -10.15 18.25
CA THR A 63 17.44 -9.52 17.84
C THR A 63 17.21 -8.05 18.06
N ARG A 64 17.60 -7.59 19.25
CA ARG A 64 17.60 -6.20 19.67
C ARG A 64 18.55 -5.40 18.76
N ARG A 65 18.12 -5.10 17.54
CA ARG A 65 18.58 -3.93 16.79
C ARG A 65 17.54 -2.85 17.01
N GLU A 66 17.99 -1.65 17.35
CA GLU A 66 17.13 -0.49 17.52
C GLU A 66 16.59 -0.08 16.14
N GLY A 67 15.52 -0.71 15.70
CA GLY A 67 14.87 -0.47 14.41
C GLY A 67 13.84 -1.56 14.16
N GLY A 68 12.64 -1.18 13.70
CA GLY A 68 11.45 -2.03 13.62
C GLY A 68 11.55 -3.14 12.57
N ASP A 69 12.42 -4.12 12.79
CA ASP A 69 12.53 -5.30 11.96
C ASP A 69 11.25 -6.14 12.07
N ILE A 70 10.57 -6.38 10.95
CA ILE A 70 9.33 -7.13 10.86
C ILE A 70 9.60 -8.46 10.16
N GLU A 71 9.10 -9.55 10.75
CA GLU A 71 9.06 -10.87 10.13
C GLU A 71 7.60 -11.31 9.90
N LEU A 72 7.28 -11.65 8.64
CA LEU A 72 5.95 -12.07 8.22
C LEU A 72 5.96 -13.50 7.68
N ASP A 73 4.89 -14.22 7.96
CA ASP A 73 4.57 -15.50 7.35
C ASP A 73 4.13 -15.32 5.88
N VAL A 74 4.90 -15.89 4.96
CA VAL A 74 4.61 -15.82 3.54
C VAL A 74 3.39 -16.66 3.17
N GLU A 75 3.13 -17.78 3.84
CA GLU A 75 1.99 -18.66 3.52
C GLU A 75 0.67 -17.96 3.84
N VAL A 76 0.60 -17.29 5.00
CA VAL A 76 -0.56 -16.47 5.39
C VAL A 76 -0.82 -15.36 4.37
N LEU A 77 0.23 -14.65 3.97
CA LEU A 77 0.10 -13.59 2.96
C LEU A 77 -0.30 -14.16 1.59
N ALA A 78 0.35 -15.24 1.14
CA ALA A 78 0.11 -15.85 -0.17
C ALA A 78 -1.31 -16.41 -0.32
N ALA A 79 -1.92 -16.88 0.78
CA ALA A 79 -3.30 -17.34 0.79
C ALA A 79 -4.33 -16.20 0.69
N ALA A 80 -3.93 -14.96 0.98
CA ALA A 80 -4.84 -13.82 0.95
C ALA A 80 -5.13 -13.32 -0.48
N HIS A 81 -6.28 -12.66 -0.64
CA HIS A 81 -6.63 -11.99 -1.89
C HIS A 81 -5.59 -10.89 -2.23
N PRO A 82 -5.18 -10.68 -3.50
CA PRO A 82 -4.15 -9.69 -3.86
C PRO A 82 -4.44 -8.26 -3.38
N ALA A 83 -5.71 -7.86 -3.33
CA ALA A 83 -6.13 -6.56 -2.82
C ALA A 83 -5.82 -6.36 -1.32
N LEU A 84 -5.88 -7.42 -0.51
CA LEU A 84 -5.54 -7.36 0.92
C LEU A 84 -4.04 -7.51 1.11
N ARG A 85 -3.42 -8.45 0.39
CA ARG A 85 -1.97 -8.70 0.48
C ARG A 85 -1.15 -7.45 0.15
N SER A 86 -1.46 -6.75 -0.95
CA SER A 86 -0.78 -5.51 -1.32
C SER A 86 -0.89 -4.41 -0.25
N ARG A 87 -2.05 -4.25 0.38
CA ARG A 87 -2.27 -3.30 1.48
C ARG A 87 -1.51 -3.69 2.74
N ALA A 88 -1.56 -4.97 3.12
CA ALA A 88 -0.83 -5.50 4.26
C ALA A 88 0.69 -5.34 4.10
N LEU A 89 1.22 -5.60 2.90
CA LEU A 89 2.63 -5.41 2.55
C LEU A 89 3.04 -3.93 2.62
N ARG A 90 2.20 -3.02 2.13
CA ARG A 90 2.43 -1.58 2.26
C ARG A 90 2.46 -1.15 3.73
N ALA A 91 1.49 -1.60 4.54
CA ALA A 91 1.43 -1.31 5.96
C ALA A 91 2.64 -1.89 6.72
N ALA A 92 3.10 -3.08 6.35
CA ALA A 92 4.32 -3.68 6.89
C ALA A 92 5.55 -2.82 6.59
N ALA A 93 5.73 -2.38 5.33
CA ALA A 93 6.85 -1.54 4.97
C ALA A 93 6.86 -0.21 5.75
N VAL A 94 5.68 0.41 5.95
CA VAL A 94 5.56 1.62 6.78
C VAL A 94 5.94 1.35 8.23
N ARG A 95 5.44 0.25 8.81
CA ARG A 95 5.79 -0.15 10.19
C ARG A 95 7.28 -0.49 10.34
N ALA A 96 7.92 -0.98 9.29
CA ALA A 96 9.35 -1.25 9.27
C ALA A 96 10.21 0.03 9.16
N GLY A 97 9.59 1.19 8.89
CA GLY A 97 10.27 2.50 8.85
C GLY A 97 10.26 3.18 7.48
N ALA A 98 9.63 2.60 6.46
CA ALA A 98 9.53 3.26 5.16
C ALA A 98 8.55 4.46 5.23
N ALA A 99 8.93 5.59 4.65
CA ALA A 99 8.05 6.75 4.59
C ALA A 99 6.84 6.46 3.67
N ALA A 100 5.62 6.57 4.21
CA ALA A 100 4.39 6.23 3.51
C ALA A 100 4.18 6.97 2.18
N GLY A 101 4.70 8.21 2.06
CA GLY A 101 4.66 9.01 0.83
C GLY A 101 5.74 8.66 -0.20
N ALA A 102 6.77 7.92 0.19
CA ALA A 102 7.84 7.47 -0.71
C ALA A 102 7.58 6.06 -1.27
N LEU A 103 6.68 5.29 -0.65
CA LEU A 103 6.26 3.98 -1.13
C LEU A 103 5.37 4.11 -2.38
N ALA A 104 6.00 4.07 -3.55
CA ALA A 104 5.33 3.89 -4.83
C ALA A 104 4.78 2.46 -5.04
N ALA A 105 3.85 2.31 -5.98
CA ALA A 105 3.23 1.03 -6.33
C ALA A 105 4.24 -0.04 -6.76
N VAL A 106 5.37 0.35 -7.36
CA VAL A 106 6.46 -0.56 -7.75
C VAL A 106 7.04 -1.29 -6.54
N HIS A 107 7.30 -0.60 -5.43
CA HIS A 107 7.85 -1.23 -4.22
C HIS A 107 6.90 -2.26 -3.62
N VAL A 108 5.59 -1.97 -3.64
CA VAL A 108 4.56 -2.90 -3.16
C VAL A 108 4.45 -4.11 -4.08
N ALA A 109 4.57 -3.91 -5.40
CA ALA A 109 4.60 -5.01 -6.36
C ALA A 109 5.84 -5.90 -6.21
N GLU A 110 7.01 -5.32 -5.95
CA GLU A 110 8.24 -6.08 -5.67
C GLU A 110 8.13 -6.89 -4.37
N LEU A 111 7.52 -6.32 -3.32
CA LEU A 111 7.18 -7.05 -2.12
C LEU A 111 6.22 -8.21 -2.41
N ASP A 112 5.19 -7.98 -3.23
CA ASP A 112 4.22 -9.02 -3.62
C ASP A 112 4.91 -10.17 -4.36
N ALA A 113 5.85 -9.84 -5.25
CA ALA A 113 6.65 -10.82 -5.98
C ALA A 113 7.49 -11.71 -5.06
N LEU A 114 8.02 -11.17 -3.94
CA LEU A 114 8.67 -12.00 -2.92
C LEU A 114 7.70 -12.98 -2.24
N VAL A 115 6.41 -12.66 -2.16
CA VAL A 115 5.39 -13.54 -1.55
C VAL A 115 4.91 -14.61 -2.52
N VAL A 116 4.38 -14.22 -3.69
CA VAL A 116 3.69 -15.15 -4.62
C VAL A 116 4.48 -15.50 -5.87
N GLY A 117 5.51 -14.73 -6.21
CA GLY A 117 6.33 -14.91 -7.40
C GLY A 117 7.74 -15.41 -7.12
N PHE A 118 8.00 -15.99 -5.95
CA PHE A 118 9.37 -16.26 -5.52
C PHE A 118 10.05 -17.36 -6.35
N HIS A 119 11.23 -17.04 -6.87
CA HIS A 119 12.04 -17.94 -7.70
C HIS A 119 13.53 -17.80 -7.36
N GLY A 120 13.86 -17.41 -6.12
CA GLY A 120 15.24 -17.17 -5.68
C GLY A 120 15.70 -15.72 -5.82
N GLN A 121 14.78 -14.75 -5.83
CA GLN A 121 15.16 -13.33 -5.81
C GLN A 121 15.96 -12.98 -4.56
N GLY A 122 16.93 -12.07 -4.72
CA GLY A 122 17.67 -11.49 -3.61
C GLY A 122 16.84 -10.45 -2.84
N PRO A 123 17.45 -9.82 -1.81
CA PRO A 123 16.84 -8.71 -1.09
C PRO A 123 16.51 -7.53 -2.02
N ILE A 124 15.39 -6.86 -1.78
CA ILE A 124 14.96 -5.65 -2.50
C ILE A 124 15.08 -4.42 -1.59
N PRO A 125 15.58 -3.28 -2.09
CA PRO A 125 15.60 -2.04 -1.35
C PRO A 125 14.20 -1.39 -1.34
N LEU A 126 13.83 -0.81 -0.21
CA LEU A 126 12.65 0.01 -0.02
C LEU A 126 13.06 1.43 0.40
N PRO A 127 12.18 2.43 0.21
CA PRO A 127 12.42 3.78 0.70
C PRO A 127 12.73 3.82 2.19
N GLY A 128 13.64 4.71 2.59
CA GLY A 128 14.01 4.88 4.01
C GLY A 128 15.13 3.95 4.49
N GLY A 129 15.86 3.30 3.59
CA GLY A 129 16.97 2.39 3.95
C GLY A 129 16.49 1.02 4.43
N ILE A 130 15.22 0.71 4.23
CA ILE A 130 14.63 -0.59 4.55
C ILE A 130 14.97 -1.58 3.44
N VAL A 131 15.25 -2.82 3.80
CA VAL A 131 15.48 -3.93 2.89
C VAL A 131 14.47 -5.02 3.19
N ALA A 132 13.82 -5.52 2.14
CA ALA A 132 12.93 -6.65 2.23
C ALA A 132 13.55 -7.89 1.60
N ALA A 133 13.38 -9.06 2.21
CA ALA A 133 13.91 -10.31 1.67
C ALA A 133 13.01 -11.47 2.07
N ARG A 134 12.96 -12.50 1.22
CA ARG A 134 12.34 -13.78 1.57
C ARG A 134 13.40 -14.79 1.97
N ARG A 135 13.23 -15.42 3.14
CA ARG A 135 14.10 -16.50 3.64
C ARG A 135 13.27 -17.58 4.33
N CYS A 136 13.41 -18.83 3.89
CA CYS A 136 12.78 -20.00 4.53
C CYS A 136 11.28 -19.82 4.82
N GLY A 137 10.51 -19.32 3.84
CA GLY A 137 9.07 -19.08 3.99
C GLY A 137 8.68 -17.82 4.78
N ARG A 138 9.66 -16.95 5.06
CA ARG A 138 9.43 -15.71 5.83
C ARG A 138 9.83 -14.50 5.02
N LEU A 139 9.03 -13.45 5.11
CA LEU A 139 9.34 -12.14 4.53
C LEU A 139 9.85 -11.25 5.65
N THR A 140 11.11 -10.83 5.57
CA THR A 140 11.74 -9.93 6.54
C THR A 140 11.80 -8.53 5.95
N LEU A 141 11.43 -7.51 6.73
CA LEU A 141 11.61 -6.09 6.40
C LEU A 141 12.36 -5.43 7.54
N GLY A 142 13.48 -4.77 7.27
CA GLY A 142 14.28 -4.15 8.31
C GLY A 142 15.35 -3.23 7.73
N SER A 143 16.02 -2.46 8.56
CA SER A 143 17.08 -1.58 8.09
C SER A 143 18.22 -2.38 7.45
N ALA A 144 18.74 -1.91 6.31
CA ALA A 144 20.01 -2.40 5.79
C ALA A 144 21.07 -2.21 6.89
N GLY A 145 21.72 -3.31 7.27
CA GLY A 145 22.41 -3.37 8.54
C GLY A 145 23.64 -2.49 8.70
#